data_AF-A0A3C2BUE7-F1
#
_entry.id   AF-A0A3C2BUE7-F1
#
_cell.length_a   1.000
_cell.length_b   1.000
_cell.length_c   1.000
_cell.angle_alpha   90.00
_cell.angle_beta   90.00
_cell.angle_gamma   90.00
#
_symmetry.space_group_name_H-M   'P 1'
#
loop_
_entity.id
_entity.type
_entity.pdbx_description
1 polymer ?
#
loop_
_entity_poly.entity_id
_entity_poly.type
_entity_poly.pdbx_seq_one_letter_code
_entity_poly.pdbx_strand_id
1 'polypeptide(L)'
;MTKTLTISALTIAAAIALAGCSTGTAGSDGGSMPGMNHGSSGMSSGSAPAATDFNASDAMFAQMMIPHHAQAVEMSDLMLKKEGIPATVTGMATRIKAAQA
;
A
#
# COMPACT_ATOMS: atom_id res chain seq x y z
N MET A 1 10.40 -7.76 55.11
CA MET A 1 10.72 -6.84 53.99
C MET A 1 10.65 -7.63 52.69
N THR A 2 10.28 -6.99 51.57
CA THR A 2 10.10 -7.54 50.19
C THR A 2 8.67 -7.91 49.77
N LYS A 3 7.72 -6.98 49.88
CA LYS A 3 6.40 -7.09 49.22
C LYS A 3 5.88 -5.73 48.76
N THR A 4 6.68 -4.99 48.00
CA THR A 4 6.26 -3.68 47.46
C THR A 4 6.79 -3.36 46.06
N LEU A 5 7.49 -4.29 45.39
CA LEU A 5 8.26 -3.97 44.17
C LEU A 5 7.66 -4.49 42.86
N THR A 6 6.54 -5.22 42.88
CA THR A 6 6.00 -5.87 41.66
C THR A 6 4.77 -5.19 41.05
N ILE A 7 4.31 -4.05 41.59
CA ILE A 7 3.09 -3.38 41.08
C ILE A 7 3.42 -2.26 40.07
N SER A 8 4.67 -1.83 39.96
CA SER A 8 5.02 -0.64 39.16
C SER A 8 5.37 -0.91 37.69
N ALA A 9 5.40 -2.17 37.24
CA ALA A 9 5.81 -2.49 35.86
C ALA A 9 4.64 -2.57 34.86
N LEU A 10 3.39 -2.65 35.33
CA LEU A 10 2.24 -2.84 34.43
C LEU A 10 1.73 -1.54 33.80
N THR A 11 2.09 -0.37 34.34
CA THR A 11 1.60 0.93 33.86
C THR A 11 2.40 1.49 32.68
N ILE A 12 3.66 1.08 32.49
CA ILE A 12 4.53 1.63 31.44
C ILE A 12 4.17 1.07 30.05
N ALA A 13 3.71 -0.19 29.96
CA ALA A 13 3.33 -0.79 28.68
C ALA A 13 2.05 -0.18 28.07
N ALA A 14 1.12 0.31 28.91
CA ALA A 14 -0.10 0.96 28.45
C ALA A 14 0.15 2.35 27.83
N ALA A 15 1.20 3.07 28.28
CA ALA A 15 1.54 4.38 27.75
C ALA A 15 2.15 4.32 26.32
N ILE A 16 2.91 3.26 26.01
CA ILE A 16 3.54 3.08 24.69
C ILE A 16 2.48 2.70 23.63
N ALA A 17 1.48 1.90 24.00
CA ALA A 17 0.40 1.52 23.09
C ALA A 17 -0.48 2.70 22.68
N LEU A 18 -0.63 3.73 23.53
CA LEU A 18 -1.48 4.90 23.27
C LEU A 18 -0.79 5.97 22.39
N ALA A 19 0.55 5.96 22.30
CA ALA A 19 1.30 6.85 21.41
C ALA A 19 1.15 6.48 19.93
N GLY A 20 0.67 5.28 19.61
CA GLY A 20 0.39 4.84 18.24
C GLY A 20 -0.97 5.32 17.68
N CYS A 21 -1.85 5.86 18.52
CA CYS A 21 -3.21 6.27 18.13
C CYS A 21 -3.49 7.77 18.31
N SER A 22 -2.47 8.64 18.38
CA SER A 22 -2.71 10.09 18.32
C SER A 22 -2.82 10.56 16.87
N THR A 23 -4.01 10.44 16.29
CA THR A 23 -4.40 11.19 15.10
C THR A 23 -4.61 12.66 15.47
N GLY A 24 -3.60 13.49 15.17
CA GLY A 24 -3.72 14.91 14.80
C GLY A 24 -3.93 15.95 15.89
N THR A 25 -3.01 16.91 16.02
CA THR A 25 -3.19 18.31 15.57
C THR A 25 -1.97 19.20 15.91
N ALA A 26 -1.46 19.90 14.89
CA ALA A 26 -0.71 21.16 14.87
C ALA A 26 0.61 21.31 15.67
N GLY A 27 1.71 21.35 14.90
CA GLY A 27 2.98 21.96 15.29
C GLY A 27 3.75 22.34 14.03
N SER A 28 3.53 23.57 13.57
CA SER A 28 4.20 24.17 12.42
C SER A 28 5.70 24.34 12.69
N ASP A 29 6.54 23.72 11.86
CA ASP A 29 7.90 24.20 11.62
C ASP A 29 8.14 24.26 10.11
N GLY A 30 8.49 25.47 9.67
CA GLY A 30 8.45 25.90 8.28
C GLY A 30 9.51 25.25 7.40
N GLY A 31 9.04 24.52 6.39
CA GLY A 31 9.77 24.25 5.16
C GLY A 31 8.86 24.53 3.98
N SER A 32 8.83 25.78 3.48
CA SER A 32 8.14 26.12 2.25
C SER A 32 8.79 25.40 1.07
N MET A 33 8.18 24.32 0.58
CA MET A 33 8.40 23.85 -0.79
C MET A 33 7.34 24.51 -1.70
N PRO A 34 7.73 25.42 -2.62
CA PRO A 34 6.81 25.95 -3.61
C PRO A 34 6.44 24.83 -4.59
N GLY A 35 5.21 24.30 -4.51
CA GLY A 35 4.77 23.30 -5.49
C GLY A 35 3.50 22.50 -5.16
N MET A 36 3.10 22.40 -3.89
CA MET A 36 1.91 21.61 -3.52
C MET A 36 0.63 22.45 -3.64
N ASN A 37 0.26 22.76 -4.88
CA ASN A 37 -1.13 22.96 -5.27
C ASN A 37 -1.86 21.63 -5.07
N HIS A 38 -2.46 21.42 -3.90
CA HIS A 38 -3.55 20.48 -3.74
C HIS A 38 -4.86 21.23 -3.95
N GLY A 39 -5.23 21.40 -5.22
CA GLY A 39 -6.60 21.69 -5.60
C GLY A 39 -7.50 20.64 -4.95
N SER A 40 -8.25 21.06 -3.94
CA SER A 40 -9.35 20.31 -3.35
C SER A 40 -10.46 20.20 -4.41
N SER A 41 -10.29 19.30 -5.37
CA SER A 41 -11.43 18.74 -6.10
C SER A 41 -12.09 17.76 -5.15
N GLY A 42 -13.06 18.27 -4.38
CA GLY A 42 -13.87 17.46 -3.50
C GLY A 42 -14.41 16.24 -4.23
N MET A 43 -14.10 15.04 -3.72
CA MET A 43 -14.84 13.84 -4.08
C MET A 43 -16.30 14.08 -3.68
N SER A 44 -17.15 14.38 -4.67
CA SER A 44 -18.59 14.35 -4.48
C SER A 44 -18.96 12.91 -4.14
N SER A 45 -19.33 12.67 -2.88
CA SER A 45 -19.88 11.39 -2.44
C SER A 45 -21.28 11.25 -3.03
N GLY A 46 -21.36 10.86 -4.29
CA GLY A 46 -22.60 10.49 -4.94
C GLY A 46 -23.15 9.23 -4.28
N SER A 47 -24.43 9.28 -3.89
CA SER A 47 -25.16 8.20 -3.23
C SER A 47 -24.90 6.84 -3.88
N ALA A 48 -24.49 5.87 -3.06
CA ALA A 48 -24.16 4.52 -3.52
C ALA A 48 -25.35 3.87 -4.24
N PRO A 49 -25.21 3.45 -5.51
CA PRO A 49 -26.19 2.59 -6.14
C PRO A 49 -26.22 1.22 -5.44
N ALA A 50 -27.37 0.54 -5.53
CA ALA A 50 -27.63 -0.74 -4.88
C ALA A 50 -26.49 -1.76 -5.07
N ALA A 51 -26.19 -2.52 -4.01
CA ALA A 51 -25.07 -3.46 -3.93
C ALA A 51 -25.10 -4.51 -5.03
N THR A 52 -24.40 -4.23 -6.13
CA THR A 52 -23.86 -5.21 -7.06
C THR A 52 -22.60 -5.82 -6.45
N ASP A 53 -22.26 -7.07 -6.81
CA ASP A 53 -21.06 -7.75 -6.29
C ASP A 53 -19.74 -6.99 -6.56
N PHE A 54 -19.77 -6.02 -7.49
CA PHE A 54 -18.68 -5.11 -7.82
C PHE A 54 -19.22 -3.71 -8.15
N ASN A 55 -18.45 -2.67 -7.90
CA ASN A 55 -18.78 -1.28 -8.18
C ASN A 55 -17.96 -0.70 -9.36
N ALA A 56 -18.17 0.57 -9.71
CA ALA A 56 -17.48 1.22 -10.82
C ALA A 56 -15.95 1.31 -10.63
N SER A 57 -15.47 1.42 -9.40
CA SER A 57 -14.04 1.43 -9.08
C SER A 57 -13.41 0.06 -9.32
N ASP A 58 -14.12 -1.03 -9.01
CA ASP A 58 -13.65 -2.39 -9.27
C ASP A 58 -13.51 -2.65 -10.78
N ALA A 59 -14.51 -2.21 -11.56
CA ALA A 59 -14.48 -2.30 -13.01
C ALA A 59 -13.30 -1.51 -13.60
N MET A 60 -13.11 -0.26 -13.17
CA MET A 60 -11.98 0.59 -13.57
C MET A 60 -10.63 -0.05 -13.22
N PHE A 61 -10.50 -0.59 -12.01
CA PHE A 61 -9.28 -1.27 -11.58
C PHE A 61 -8.97 -2.48 -12.47
N ALA A 62 -9.94 -3.38 -12.67
CA ALA A 62 -9.75 -4.57 -13.50
C ALA A 62 -9.43 -4.19 -14.96
N GLN A 63 -10.12 -3.19 -15.52
CA GLN A 63 -9.88 -2.72 -16.88
C GLN A 63 -8.45 -2.23 -17.07
N MET A 64 -7.87 -1.54 -16.08
CA MET A 64 -6.49 -1.06 -16.10
C MET A 64 -5.46 -2.15 -15.79
N MET A 65 -5.84 -3.16 -15.00
CA MET A 65 -4.94 -4.27 -14.68
C MET A 65 -4.74 -5.24 -15.84
N ILE A 66 -5.70 -5.35 -16.77
CA ILE A 66 -5.53 -6.17 -17.98
C ILE A 66 -4.28 -5.77 -18.79
N PRO A 67 -4.15 -4.52 -19.30
CA PRO A 67 -2.96 -4.13 -20.07
C PRO A 67 -1.69 -4.10 -19.23
N HIS A 68 -1.80 -3.78 -17.93
CA HIS A 68 -0.65 -3.78 -17.01
C HIS A 68 -0.07 -5.20 -16.84
N HIS A 69 -0.92 -6.21 -16.63
CA HIS A 69 -0.48 -7.61 -16.53
C HIS A 69 0.02 -8.15 -17.86
N ALA A 70 -0.62 -7.80 -18.99
CA ALA A 70 -0.12 -8.17 -20.31
C ALA A 70 1.32 -7.65 -20.56
N GLN A 71 1.60 -6.41 -20.18
CA GLN A 71 2.95 -5.84 -20.25
C GLN A 71 3.94 -6.59 -19.35
N ALA A 72 3.54 -6.97 -18.13
CA ALA A 72 4.40 -7.73 -17.23
C ALA A 72 4.76 -9.12 -17.78
N VAL A 73 3.81 -9.77 -18.47
CA VAL A 73 4.05 -11.03 -19.18
C VAL A 73 5.04 -10.83 -20.33
N GLU A 74 4.86 -9.79 -21.14
CA GLU A 74 5.78 -9.47 -22.24
C GLU A 74 7.21 -9.22 -21.73
N MET A 75 7.36 -8.42 -20.67
CA MET A 75 8.66 -8.16 -20.03
C MET A 75 9.29 -9.43 -19.46
N SER A 76 8.48 -10.30 -18.86
CA SER A 76 8.95 -11.60 -18.36
C SER A 76 9.47 -12.46 -19.51
N ASP A 77 8.77 -12.50 -20.64
CA ASP A 77 9.23 -13.22 -21.84
C ASP A 77 10.52 -12.66 -22.43
N LEU A 78 10.68 -11.34 -22.44
CA LEU A 78 11.95 -10.73 -22.85
C LEU A 78 13.11 -11.15 -21.96
N MET A 79 12.90 -11.25 -20.64
CA MET A 79 13.95 -11.71 -19.73
C MET A 79 14.29 -13.19 -19.91
N LEU A 80 13.28 -14.03 -20.12
CA LEU A 80 13.46 -15.47 -20.32
C LEU A 80 14.16 -15.82 -21.64
N LYS A 81 14.03 -14.97 -22.67
CA LYS A 81 14.71 -15.13 -23.96
C LYS A 81 16.17 -14.70 -23.95
N LYS A 82 16.62 -13.94 -22.95
CA LYS A 82 17.99 -13.42 -22.88
C LYS A 82 18.93 -14.43 -22.25
N GLU A 83 20.10 -14.59 -22.86
CA GLU A 83 21.18 -15.40 -22.30
C GLU A 83 21.93 -14.66 -21.19
N GLY A 84 22.58 -15.41 -20.30
CA GLY A 84 23.42 -14.84 -19.24
C GLY A 84 22.67 -14.17 -18.09
N ILE A 85 21.34 -14.28 -18.03
CA ILE A 85 20.54 -13.75 -16.93
C ILE A 85 20.66 -14.67 -15.70
N PRO A 86 20.87 -14.12 -14.48
CA PRO A 86 20.93 -14.93 -13.26
C PRO A 86 19.68 -15.78 -13.06
N ALA A 87 19.86 -17.02 -12.58
CA ALA A 87 18.78 -17.98 -12.38
C ALA A 87 17.67 -17.47 -11.43
N THR A 88 18.02 -16.62 -10.48
CA THR A 88 17.05 -15.97 -9.58
C THR A 88 16.10 -15.04 -10.34
N VAL A 89 16.59 -14.33 -11.35
CA VAL A 89 15.83 -13.40 -12.17
C VAL A 89 14.94 -14.16 -13.17
N THR A 90 15.46 -15.18 -13.84
CA THR A 90 14.64 -16.02 -14.74
C THR A 90 13.59 -16.81 -13.97
N GLY A 91 13.90 -17.26 -12.76
CA GLY A 91 12.92 -17.85 -11.83
C GLY A 91 11.83 -16.87 -11.42
N MET A 92 12.17 -15.60 -11.19
CA MET A 92 11.19 -14.55 -10.92
C MET A 92 10.30 -14.27 -12.13
N ALA A 93 10.89 -14.11 -13.33
CA ALA A 93 10.16 -13.90 -14.57
C ALA A 93 9.17 -15.04 -14.86
N THR A 94 9.58 -16.30 -14.61
CA THR A 94 8.70 -17.47 -14.75
C THR A 94 7.49 -17.38 -13.82
N ARG A 95 7.69 -17.00 -12.55
CA ARG A 95 6.59 -16.86 -11.58
C ARG A 95 5.66 -15.70 -11.93
N ILE A 96 6.20 -14.57 -12.35
CA ILE A 96 5.40 -13.40 -12.77
C ILE A 96 4.54 -13.78 -13.97
N LYS A 97 5.13 -14.39 -15.00
CA LYS A 97 4.39 -14.85 -16.17
C LYS A 97 3.28 -15.83 -15.79
N ALA A 98 3.57 -16.85 -14.98
CA ALA A 98 2.57 -17.83 -14.58
C ALA A 98 1.40 -17.23 -13.76
N ALA A 99 1.65 -16.17 -13.01
CA ALA A 99 0.65 -15.52 -12.17
C ALA A 99 -0.20 -14.47 -12.90
N GLN A 100 0.28 -13.95 -14.03
CA GLN A 100 -0.30 -12.78 -14.70
C GLN A 100 -0.69 -13.01 -16.16
N ALA A 101 -0.49 -14.22 -16.69
CA ALA A 101 -0.89 -14.64 -18.04
C ALA A 101 -2.30 -15.20 -18.12
#